data_AF-A0A497NLA3-F1
#
_entry.id   AF-A0A497NLA3-F1
#
_cell.length_a   1.000
_cell.length_b   1.000
_cell.length_c   1.000
_cell.angle_alpha   90.00
_cell.angle_beta   90.00
_cell.angle_gamma   90.00
#
_symmetry.space_group_name_H-M   'P 1'
#
loop_
_entity.id
_entity.type
_entity.pdbx_description
1 polymer ?
#
loop_
_entity_poly.entity_id
_entity_poly.type
_entity_poly.pdbx_seq_one_letter_code
_entity_poly.pdbx_strand_id
1 'polypeptide(L)'
;TARAIGHDDATVIHRHARRNAMLPMITVIILAFAGVFSGAILTETVFSWPGMGRAIYEAIQWRDTPMMESCFFIMALLVVLANFIADVVYGFLDPRIRY
;
A
#
# COMPACT_ATOMS: atom_id res chain seq x y z
N THR A 1 17.74 -10.11 -26.38
CA THR A 1 17.32 -11.52 -26.54
C THR A 1 15.81 -11.77 -26.65
N ALA A 2 14.92 -10.77 -26.71
CA ALA A 2 13.53 -10.96 -27.21
C ALA A 2 13.31 -10.37 -28.62
N ARG A 3 14.02 -9.28 -28.96
CA ARG A 3 14.04 -8.69 -30.31
C ARG A 3 14.66 -9.56 -31.42
N ALA A 4 15.49 -10.54 -31.04
CA ALA A 4 16.19 -11.40 -32.01
C ALA A 4 15.29 -12.53 -32.58
N ILE A 5 14.04 -12.65 -32.09
CA ILE A 5 13.12 -13.77 -32.39
C ILE A 5 11.84 -13.28 -33.10
N GLY A 6 11.78 -12.00 -33.53
CA GLY A 6 10.70 -11.49 -34.40
C GLY A 6 9.32 -11.31 -33.73
N HIS A 7 9.23 -11.29 -32.41
CA HIS A 7 7.98 -11.00 -31.71
C HIS A 7 7.74 -9.49 -31.58
N ASP A 8 6.49 -9.09 -31.85
CA ASP A 8 6.00 -7.70 -31.80
C ASP A 8 6.24 -7.06 -30.42
N ASP A 9 6.71 -5.80 -30.39
CA ASP A 9 7.16 -5.10 -29.17
C ASP A 9 6.04 -5.06 -28.10
N ALA A 10 4.77 -5.02 -28.52
CA ALA A 10 3.59 -5.10 -27.65
C ALA A 10 3.49 -6.45 -26.90
N THR A 11 3.85 -7.57 -27.54
CA THR A 11 3.80 -8.90 -26.92
C THR A 11 4.92 -9.06 -25.88
N VAL A 12 6.08 -8.45 -26.12
CA VAL A 12 7.22 -8.45 -25.19
C VAL A 12 6.90 -7.60 -23.95
N ILE A 13 6.32 -6.41 -24.11
CA ILE A 13 5.92 -5.55 -22.99
C ILE A 13 4.81 -6.22 -22.17
N HIS A 14 3.77 -6.73 -22.83
CA HIS A 14 2.64 -7.34 -22.14
C HIS A 14 2.96 -8.69 -21.48
N ARG A 15 3.85 -9.51 -22.06
CA ARG A 15 4.12 -10.86 -21.55
C ARG A 15 5.38 -10.93 -20.67
N HIS A 16 6.39 -10.09 -20.91
CA HIS A 16 7.70 -10.17 -20.24
C HIS A 16 8.01 -8.97 -19.35
N ALA A 17 7.64 -7.75 -19.74
CA ALA A 17 7.97 -6.56 -18.93
C ALA A 17 7.05 -6.39 -17.70
N ARG A 18 5.74 -6.65 -17.82
CA ARG A 18 4.79 -6.52 -16.69
C ARG A 18 5.17 -7.37 -15.47
N ARG A 19 5.54 -8.63 -15.67
CA ARG A 19 5.91 -9.54 -14.56
C ARG A 19 7.18 -9.12 -13.82
N ASN A 20 8.17 -8.54 -14.50
CA ASN A 20 9.44 -8.17 -13.88
C ASN A 20 9.39 -6.75 -13.27
N ALA A 21 8.50 -5.88 -13.76
CA ALA A 21 8.32 -4.52 -13.25
C ALA A 21 7.37 -4.46 -12.03
N MET A 22 6.52 -5.47 -11.81
CA MET A 22 5.58 -5.47 -10.69
C MET A 22 6.25 -5.59 -9.31
N LEU A 23 7.29 -6.43 -9.17
CA LEU A 23 8.04 -6.63 -7.92
C LEU A 23 8.51 -5.31 -7.28
N PRO A 24 9.23 -4.41 -7.99
CA PRO A 24 9.62 -3.13 -7.43
C PRO A 24 8.46 -2.14 -7.28
N MET A 25 7.39 -2.27 -8.10
CA MET A 25 6.29 -1.32 -8.10
C MET A 25 5.46 -1.37 -6.82
N ILE A 26 5.19 -2.55 -6.28
CA ILE A 26 4.45 -2.65 -5.01
C ILE A 26 5.30 -2.19 -3.83
N THR A 27 6.60 -2.49 -3.80
CA THR A 27 7.48 -1.96 -2.75
C THR A 27 7.42 -0.43 -2.72
N VAL A 28 7.41 0.19 -3.89
CA VAL A 28 7.23 1.65 -4.03
C VAL A 28 5.83 2.09 -3.59
N ILE A 29 4.77 1.35 -3.94
CA ILE A 29 3.39 1.68 -3.50
C ILE A 29 3.29 1.61 -1.98
N ILE A 30 3.85 0.60 -1.32
CA ILE A 30 3.84 0.46 0.15
C ILE A 30 4.58 1.63 0.81
N LEU A 31 5.76 1.99 0.31
CA LEU A 31 6.52 3.16 0.77
C LEU A 31 5.72 4.46 0.60
N ALA A 32 5.03 4.62 -0.54
CA ALA A 32 4.19 5.79 -0.80
C ALA A 32 2.95 5.82 0.12
N PHE A 33 2.35 4.67 0.38
CA PHE A 33 1.17 4.54 1.23
C PHE A 33 1.45 4.96 2.68
N ALA A 34 2.64 4.62 3.22
CA ALA A 34 3.10 5.12 4.51
C ALA A 34 3.22 6.66 4.54
N GLY A 35 3.65 7.26 3.44
CA GLY A 35 3.69 8.73 3.28
C GLY A 35 2.30 9.38 3.28
N VAL A 36 1.30 8.72 2.70
CA VAL A 36 -0.09 9.22 2.66
C VAL A 36 -0.69 9.31 4.06
N PHE A 37 -0.46 8.32 4.93
CA PHE A 37 -0.93 8.37 6.32
C PHE A 37 -0.34 9.56 7.10
N SER A 38 0.94 9.87 6.89
CA SER A 38 1.59 11.03 7.53
C SER A 38 0.96 12.36 7.05
N GLY A 39 0.71 12.49 5.74
CA GLY A 39 0.00 13.64 5.18
C GLY A 39 -1.47 13.75 5.63
N ALA A 40 -2.15 12.62 5.82
CA ALA A 40 -3.51 12.56 6.33
C ALA A 40 -3.61 13.12 7.75
N ILE A 41 -2.69 12.74 8.66
CA ILE A 41 -2.68 13.28 10.03
C ILE A 41 -2.49 14.81 10.03
N LEU A 42 -1.56 15.32 9.23
CA LEU A 42 -1.30 16.76 9.14
C LEU A 42 -2.51 17.52 8.60
N THR A 43 -3.14 17.02 7.55
CA THR A 43 -4.33 17.64 6.96
C THR A 43 -5.55 17.56 7.87
N GLU A 44 -5.75 16.44 8.58
CA GLU A 44 -6.83 16.30 9.58
C GLU A 44 -6.67 17.27 10.75
N THR A 45 -5.43 17.45 11.24
CA THR A 45 -5.15 18.34 12.37
C THR A 45 -5.29 19.82 11.97
N VAL A 46 -4.75 20.21 10.81
CA VAL A 46 -4.78 21.62 10.35
C VAL A 46 -6.18 22.05 9.91
N PHE A 47 -6.88 21.21 9.16
CA PHE A 47 -8.23 21.53 8.65
C PHE A 47 -9.35 21.12 9.61
N SER A 48 -9.03 20.59 10.80
CA SER A 48 -10.01 20.09 11.77
C SER A 48 -10.97 19.05 11.17
N TRP A 49 -10.53 18.31 10.15
CA TRP A 49 -11.34 17.26 9.54
C TRP A 49 -11.47 16.09 10.52
N PRO A 50 -12.68 15.56 10.76
CA PRO A 50 -12.86 14.43 11.67
C PRO A 50 -12.26 13.16 11.05
N GLY A 51 -11.14 12.70 11.60
CA GLY A 51 -10.41 11.52 11.14
C GLY A 51 -9.63 10.84 12.27
N MET A 52 -9.06 9.66 11.97
CA MET A 52 -8.36 8.84 12.96
C MET A 52 -7.03 9.44 13.39
N GLY A 53 -6.34 10.17 12.51
CA GLY A 53 -5.09 10.84 12.82
C GLY A 53 -5.27 11.97 13.82
N ARG A 54 -6.35 12.75 13.67
CA ARG A 54 -6.75 13.75 14.65
C ARG A 54 -7.15 13.12 15.99
N ALA A 55 -7.87 12.00 15.99
CA ALA A 55 -8.25 11.28 17.21
C ALA A 55 -7.02 10.78 18.00
N ILE A 56 -5.99 10.28 17.30
CA ILE A 56 -4.71 9.93 17.93
C ILE A 56 -4.02 11.17 18.50
N TYR A 57 -3.99 12.28 17.75
CA TYR A 57 -3.38 13.52 18.22
C TYR A 57 -4.04 14.04 19.51
N GLU A 58 -5.37 14.02 19.55
CA GLU A 58 -6.14 14.37 20.75
C GLU A 58 -5.85 13.37 21.88
N ALA A 59 -5.88 12.05 21.64
CA ALA A 59 -5.55 11.06 22.66
C ALA A 59 -4.15 11.24 23.28
N ILE A 60 -3.16 11.66 22.48
CA ILE A 60 -1.81 11.99 22.97
C ILE A 60 -1.84 13.21 23.90
N GLN A 61 -2.58 14.27 23.55
CA GLN A 61 -2.69 15.48 24.37
C GLN A 61 -3.36 15.19 25.72
N TRP A 62 -4.42 14.38 25.71
CA TRP A 62 -5.17 14.00 26.91
C TRP A 62 -4.54 12.82 27.67
N ARG A 63 -3.41 12.28 27.19
CA ARG A 63 -2.72 11.08 27.72
C ARG A 63 -3.65 9.87 27.88
N ASP A 64 -4.64 9.76 27.00
CA ASP A 64 -5.56 8.63 26.95
C ASP A 64 -4.90 7.49 26.16
N THR A 65 -4.11 6.68 26.88
CA THR A 65 -3.37 5.56 26.28
C THR A 65 -4.30 4.48 25.72
N PRO A 66 -5.45 4.10 26.35
CA PRO A 66 -6.39 3.16 25.74
C PRO A 66 -6.95 3.64 24.40
N MET A 67 -7.33 4.92 24.28
CA MET A 67 -7.85 5.47 23.03
C MET A 67 -6.80 5.43 21.93
N MET A 68 -5.57 5.86 22.26
CA MET A 68 -4.44 5.85 21.34
C MET A 68 -4.18 4.43 20.81
N GLU A 69 -4.02 3.44 21.70
CA GLU A 69 -3.75 2.05 21.32
C GLU A 69 -4.87 1.45 20.47
N SER A 70 -6.14 1.78 20.77
CA SER A 70 -7.29 1.31 19.98
C SER A 70 -7.23 1.82 18.54
N CYS A 71 -6.89 3.10 18.35
CA CYS A 71 -6.71 3.68 17.01
C CYS A 71 -5.52 3.05 16.27
N PHE A 72 -4.38 2.85 16.95
CA PHE A 72 -3.23 2.17 16.37
C PHE A 72 -3.54 0.73 15.96
N PHE A 73 -4.31 0.00 16.77
CA PHE A 73 -4.74 -1.36 16.46
C PHE A 73 -5.60 -1.41 15.19
N ILE A 74 -6.57 -0.50 15.06
CA ILE A 74 -7.42 -0.40 13.86
C ILE A 74 -6.58 -0.07 12.62
N MET A 75 -5.63 0.88 12.74
CA MET A 75 -4.72 1.21 11.63
C MET A 75 -3.87 0.02 11.22
N ALA A 76 -3.27 -0.68 12.18
CA ALA A 76 -2.48 -1.87 11.93
C ALA A 76 -3.31 -2.95 11.23
N LEU A 77 -4.53 -3.19 11.69
CA LEU A 77 -5.46 -4.14 11.05
C LEU A 77 -5.77 -3.75 9.61
N LEU A 78 -6.05 -2.48 9.32
CA LEU A 78 -6.28 -1.98 7.97
C LEU A 78 -5.07 -2.15 7.07
N VAL A 79 -3.86 -1.89 7.58
CA VAL A 79 -2.60 -2.07 6.83
C VAL A 79 -2.37 -3.56 6.53
N VAL A 80 -2.61 -4.45 7.49
CA VAL A 80 -2.50 -5.90 7.27
C VAL A 80 -3.52 -6.37 6.23
N LEU A 81 -4.77 -5.90 6.31
CA LEU A 81 -5.79 -6.21 5.31
C LEU A 81 -5.41 -5.67 3.92
N ALA A 82 -4.87 -4.46 3.83
CA ALA A 82 -4.42 -3.89 2.56
C ALA A 82 -3.25 -4.69 1.97
N ASN A 83 -2.28 -5.11 2.79
CA ASN A 83 -1.19 -5.99 2.34
C ASN A 83 -1.71 -7.36 1.91
N PHE A 84 -2.64 -7.94 2.66
CA PHE A 84 -3.26 -9.21 2.29
C PHE A 84 -4.00 -9.11 0.95
N ILE A 85 -4.76 -8.03 0.72
CA ILE A 85 -5.41 -7.76 -0.56
C ILE A 85 -4.35 -7.61 -1.66
N ALA A 86 -3.25 -6.90 -1.40
CA ALA A 86 -2.17 -6.75 -2.36
C ALA A 86 -1.58 -8.12 -2.72
N ASP A 87 -1.28 -8.98 -1.74
CA ASP A 87 -0.78 -10.35 -1.92
C ASP A 87 -1.75 -11.23 -2.71
N VAL A 88 -3.06 -11.12 -2.48
CA VAL A 88 -4.08 -11.82 -3.27
C VAL A 88 -4.09 -11.31 -4.72
N VAL A 89 -4.07 -9.98 -4.92
CA VAL A 89 -4.00 -9.36 -6.26
C VAL A 89 -2.73 -9.80 -6.98
N TYR A 90 -1.61 -9.92 -6.27
CA TYR A 90 -0.38 -10.49 -6.79
C TYR A 90 -0.53 -11.94 -7.23
N GLY A 91 -1.12 -12.79 -6.39
CA GLY A 91 -1.38 -14.19 -6.72
C GLY A 91 -2.23 -14.33 -7.98
N PHE A 92 -3.18 -13.42 -8.19
CA PHE A 92 -3.99 -13.35 -9.41
C PHE A 92 -3.23 -12.82 -10.63
N LEU A 93 -2.40 -11.78 -10.47
CA LEU A 93 -1.65 -11.18 -11.58
C LEU A 93 -0.38 -11.94 -11.97
N ASP A 94 0.14 -12.84 -11.13
CA ASP A 94 1.33 -13.63 -11.44
C ASP A 94 1.02 -15.11 -11.78
N PRO A 95 0.82 -15.46 -13.07
CA PRO A 95 0.60 -16.84 -13.51
C PRO A 95 1.87 -17.73 -13.45
N ARG A 96 2.93 -17.35 -12.72
CA ARG A 96 4.12 -18.20 -12.47
C ARG A 96 4.00 -19.08 -11.24
N ILE A 97 3.03 -18.81 -10.34
CA ILE A 97 2.67 -19.73 -9.25
C ILE A 97 1.73 -20.80 -9.83
N ARG A 98 2.27 -21.61 -10.73
CA ARG A 98 1.60 -22.81 -11.22
C ARG A 98 2.45 -23.97 -10.73
N TYR A 99 1.94 -24.66 -9.70
CA TYR A 99 2.40 -26.00 -9.34
C TYR A 99 2.36 -26.92 -10.58
#